data_AF-A0A9D7G845-F1
#
_entry.id   AF-A0A9D7G845-F1
#
_cell.length_a   1.000
_cell.length_b   1.000
_cell.length_c   1.000
_cell.angle_alpha   90.00
_cell.angle_beta   90.00
_cell.angle_gamma   90.00
#
_symmetry.space_group_name_H-M   'P 1'
#
loop_
_entity.id
_entity.type
_entity.pdbx_description
1 polymer ?
#
loop_
_entity_poly.entity_id
_entity_poly.type
_entity_poly.pdbx_seq_one_letter_code
_entity_poly.pdbx_strand_id
1 'polypeptide(L)'
;MNAYRLCHDTLLKEKYNEGIALAKVRFETTEKEHRLLEQEQALLLATETQRRRAIQRNAFIGLAAVLLLVALLLYRSMRNRQRLAQKEKELHSKQVDQLLAQQELKSINAMLEGQENERDRMGKDLHDRLGSMLGGIKANMSALEDRVEAMREDQQYQKVNRLLDQAVGELRQISHDMAAATLSRFGLEKALKDLRDTLHISGRMHVELKAFGLDQRLERSVETRSIASCKNW
;
A
#
# COMPACT_ATOMS: atom_id res chain seq x y z
N MET A 1 129.80 42.82 -24.17
CA MET A 1 128.74 42.36 -25.09
C MET A 1 127.93 41.15 -24.58
N ASN A 2 128.38 40.40 -23.57
CA ASN A 2 127.73 39.15 -23.12
C ASN A 2 126.56 39.31 -22.12
N ALA A 3 126.57 40.35 -21.27
CA ALA A 3 125.52 40.54 -20.25
C ALA A 3 124.15 40.95 -20.84
N TYR A 4 124.14 41.71 -21.94
CA TYR A 4 122.90 42.13 -22.62
C TYR A 4 122.18 40.95 -23.28
N ARG A 5 122.92 40.05 -23.93
CA ARG A 5 122.36 38.84 -24.55
C ARG A 5 121.77 37.90 -23.49
N LEU A 6 122.47 37.68 -22.38
CA LEU A 6 121.97 36.84 -21.29
C LEU A 6 120.68 37.40 -20.65
N CYS A 7 120.61 38.72 -20.44
CA CYS A 7 119.42 39.38 -19.91
C CYS A 7 118.24 39.33 -20.89
N HIS A 8 118.49 39.60 -22.17
CA HIS A 8 117.49 39.49 -23.24
C HIS A 8 116.94 38.07 -23.37
N ASP A 9 117.81 37.05 -23.38
CA ASP A 9 117.42 35.65 -23.49
C ASP A 9 116.66 35.17 -22.24
N THR A 10 117.01 35.67 -21.05
CA THR A 10 116.27 35.38 -19.81
C THR A 10 114.89 36.01 -19.81
N LEU A 11 114.76 37.28 -20.22
CA LEU A 11 113.47 37.97 -20.35
C LEU A 11 112.58 37.34 -21.43
N LEU A 12 113.15 36.89 -22.55
CA LEU A 12 112.40 36.17 -23.56
C LEU A 12 111.91 34.82 -23.04
N LYS A 13 112.75 34.08 -22.31
CA LYS A 13 112.37 32.81 -21.68
C LYS A 13 111.28 33.00 -20.63
N GLU A 14 111.33 34.06 -19.85
CA GLU A 14 110.31 34.41 -18.85
C GLU A 14 108.98 34.76 -19.51
N LYS A 15 108.97 35.65 -20.51
CA LYS A 15 107.75 35.96 -21.29
C LYS A 15 107.17 34.75 -22.02
N TYR A 16 108.02 33.87 -22.54
CA TYR A 16 107.60 32.62 -23.18
C TYR A 16 106.94 31.67 -22.16
N ASN A 17 107.55 31.51 -20.99
CA ASN A 17 107.01 30.69 -19.90
C ASN A 17 105.70 31.26 -19.34
N GLU A 18 105.59 32.58 -19.16
CA GLU A 18 104.36 33.26 -18.78
C GLU A 18 103.26 33.08 -19.83
N GLY A 19 103.59 33.22 -21.11
CA GLY A 19 102.66 32.97 -22.22
C GLY A 19 102.12 31.53 -22.24
N ILE A 20 102.99 30.54 -21.99
CA ILE A 20 102.59 29.14 -21.86
C ILE A 20 101.71 28.93 -20.62
N ALA A 21 102.07 29.51 -19.47
CA ALA A 21 101.30 29.39 -18.24
C ALA A 21 99.90 29.98 -18.41
N LEU A 22 99.78 31.16 -19.04
CA LEU A 22 98.51 31.79 -19.33
C LEU A 22 97.67 30.99 -20.33
N ALA A 23 98.28 30.49 -21.41
CA ALA A 23 97.61 29.66 -22.39
C ALA A 23 97.05 28.37 -21.76
N LYS A 24 97.83 27.75 -20.86
CA LYS A 24 97.40 26.56 -20.10
C LYS A 24 96.22 26.86 -19.17
N VAL A 25 96.29 27.95 -18.40
CA VAL A 25 95.19 28.36 -17.51
C VAL A 25 93.92 28.65 -18.31
N ARG A 26 94.02 29.37 -19.43
CA ARG A 26 92.85 29.68 -20.26
C ARG A 26 92.22 28.43 -20.86
N PHE A 27 93.04 27.49 -21.34
CA PHE A 27 92.55 26.20 -21.84
C PHE A 27 91.81 25.40 -20.75
N GLU A 28 92.40 25.29 -19.56
CA GLU A 28 91.78 24.60 -18.41
C GLU A 28 90.48 25.28 -17.96
N THR A 29 90.40 26.61 -17.98
CA THR A 29 89.18 27.36 -17.65
C THR A 29 88.08 27.11 -18.68
N THR A 30 88.38 27.22 -19.97
CA THR A 30 87.40 26.97 -21.03
C THR A 30 86.91 25.52 -21.01
N GLU A 31 87.78 24.55 -20.74
CA GLU A 31 87.38 23.15 -20.60
C GLU A 31 86.44 22.94 -19.40
N LYS A 32 86.71 23.60 -18.26
CA LYS A 32 85.82 23.57 -17.09
C LYS A 32 84.48 24.24 -17.39
N GLU A 33 84.46 25.37 -18.09
CA GLU A 33 83.23 26.05 -18.51
C GLU A 33 82.37 25.17 -19.42
N HIS A 34 82.97 24.49 -20.41
CA HIS A 34 82.24 23.54 -21.25
C HIS A 34 81.66 22.38 -20.45
N ARG A 35 82.42 21.80 -19.53
CA ARG A 35 81.93 20.71 -18.65
C ARG A 35 80.79 21.17 -17.75
N LEU A 36 80.86 22.40 -17.21
CA LEU A 36 79.79 22.98 -16.40
C LEU A 36 78.51 23.18 -17.21
N LEU A 37 78.63 23.70 -18.44
CA LEU A 37 77.48 23.88 -19.35
C LEU A 37 76.83 22.53 -19.72
N GLU A 38 77.61 21.50 -20.01
CA GLU A 38 77.10 20.15 -20.28
C GLU A 38 76.39 19.55 -19.05
N GLN A 39 76.95 19.76 -17.85
CA GLN A 39 76.34 19.33 -16.60
C GLN A 39 75.01 20.06 -16.31
N GLU A 40 74.95 21.37 -16.53
CA GLU A 40 73.72 22.16 -16.37
C GLU A 40 72.63 21.71 -17.35
N GLN A 41 72.98 21.49 -18.61
CA GLN A 41 72.05 20.96 -19.62
C GLN A 41 71.53 19.57 -19.25
N ALA A 42 72.41 18.67 -18.80
CA ALA A 42 72.02 17.35 -18.34
C ALA A 42 71.07 17.40 -17.13
N LEU A 43 71.31 18.33 -16.18
CA LEU A 43 70.46 18.55 -15.02
C LEU A 43 69.08 19.10 -15.43
N LEU A 44 69.03 20.08 -16.33
CA LEU A 44 67.77 20.61 -16.86
C LEU A 44 66.95 19.53 -17.55
N LEU A 45 67.55 18.73 -18.43
CA LEU A 45 66.89 17.59 -19.09
C LEU A 45 66.40 16.54 -18.07
N ALA A 46 67.20 16.25 -17.03
CA ALA A 46 66.80 15.36 -15.94
C ALA A 46 65.60 15.92 -15.16
N THR A 47 65.55 17.22 -14.88
CA THR A 47 64.41 17.85 -14.18
C THR A 47 63.16 17.91 -15.05
N GLU A 48 63.26 18.18 -16.35
CA GLU A 48 62.12 18.16 -17.27
C GLU A 48 61.52 16.76 -17.40
N THR A 49 62.37 15.74 -17.56
CA THR A 49 61.91 14.34 -17.63
C THR A 49 61.26 13.90 -16.32
N GLN A 50 61.80 14.29 -15.16
CA GLN A 50 61.16 14.06 -13.86
C GLN A 50 59.79 14.75 -13.76
N ARG A 51 59.68 16.02 -14.16
CA ARG A 51 58.40 16.75 -14.18
C ARG A 51 57.37 16.09 -15.10
N ARG A 52 57.76 15.72 -16.32
CA ARG A 52 56.87 15.00 -17.26
C ARG A 52 56.37 13.68 -16.69
N ARG A 53 57.24 12.87 -16.08
CA ARG A 53 56.87 11.63 -15.40
C ARG A 53 55.91 11.87 -14.23
N ALA A 54 56.15 12.89 -13.42
CA ALA A 54 55.27 13.23 -12.30
C ALA A 54 53.87 13.66 -12.79
N ILE A 55 53.79 14.49 -13.83
CA ILE A 55 52.52 14.91 -14.44
C ILE A 55 51.78 13.70 -15.01
N GLN A 56 52.45 12.84 -15.77
CA GLN A 56 51.84 11.61 -16.31
C GLN A 56 51.32 10.69 -15.20
N ARG A 57 52.11 10.46 -14.15
CA ARG A 57 51.69 9.65 -12.98
C ARG A 57 50.44 10.24 -12.33
N ASN A 58 50.43 11.53 -12.04
CA ASN A 58 49.29 12.18 -11.40
C ASN A 58 48.05 12.18 -12.31
N ALA A 59 48.23 12.32 -13.63
CA ALA A 59 47.14 12.19 -14.60
C ALA A 59 46.53 10.78 -14.60
N PHE A 60 47.35 9.72 -14.54
CA PHE A 60 46.85 8.34 -14.42
C PHE A 60 46.11 8.10 -13.10
N ILE A 61 46.63 8.62 -11.98
CA ILE A 61 45.97 8.53 -10.67
C ILE A 61 44.60 9.23 -10.72
N GLY A 62 44.54 10.45 -11.28
CA GLY A 62 43.29 11.19 -11.44
C GLY A 62 42.28 10.44 -12.32
N LEU A 63 42.72 9.91 -13.46
CA LEU A 63 41.87 9.11 -14.35
C LEU A 63 41.32 7.86 -13.64
N ALA A 64 42.18 7.12 -12.93
CA ALA A 64 41.78 5.95 -12.17
C ALA A 64 40.76 6.29 -11.08
N ALA A 65 40.95 7.41 -10.37
CA ALA A 65 40.00 7.89 -9.36
C ALA A 65 38.64 8.24 -9.97
N VAL A 66 38.61 8.91 -11.12
CA VAL A 66 37.36 9.22 -11.84
C VAL A 66 36.66 7.95 -12.31
N LEU A 67 37.39 6.99 -12.90
CA LEU A 67 36.83 5.71 -13.33
C LEU A 67 36.26 4.91 -12.16
N LEU A 68 36.95 4.87 -11.02
CA LEU A 68 36.47 4.22 -9.81
C LEU A 68 35.19 4.88 -9.30
N LEU A 69 35.14 6.22 -9.30
CA LEU A 69 33.95 6.96 -8.88
C LEU A 69 32.76 6.69 -9.81
N VAL A 70 32.97 6.68 -11.13
CA VAL A 70 31.92 6.32 -12.11
C VAL A 70 31.46 4.88 -11.90
N ALA A 71 32.38 3.93 -11.74
CA ALA A 71 32.04 2.52 -11.47
C ALA A 71 31.23 2.36 -10.18
N LEU A 72 31.59 3.08 -9.11
CA LEU A 72 30.84 3.09 -7.84
C LEU A 72 29.42 3.66 -8.01
N LEU A 73 29.27 4.75 -8.77
CA LEU A 73 27.96 5.35 -9.06
C LEU A 73 27.09 4.41 -9.91
N LEU A 74 27.66 3.77 -10.93
CA LEU A 74 26.96 2.77 -11.74
C LEU A 74 26.55 1.56 -10.90
N TYR A 75 27.45 1.05 -10.06
CA TYR A 75 27.16 -0.05 -9.14
C TYR A 75 26.02 0.31 -8.17
N ARG A 76 26.06 1.51 -7.57
CA ARG A 76 24.96 2.01 -6.72
C ARG A 76 23.66 2.15 -7.50
N SER A 77 23.70 2.70 -8.70
CA SER A 77 22.54 2.89 -9.56
C SER A 77 21.89 1.55 -9.91
N MET A 78 22.67 0.56 -10.32
CA MET A 78 22.20 -0.79 -10.62
C MET A 78 21.59 -1.47 -9.38
N ARG A 79 22.27 -1.39 -8.23
CA ARG A 79 21.77 -1.97 -6.98
C ARG A 79 20.47 -1.31 -6.51
N ASN A 80 20.33 0.00 -6.72
CA ASN A 80 19.11 0.74 -6.41
C ASN A 80 17.97 0.35 -7.35
N ARG A 81 18.23 0.18 -8.66
CA ARG A 81 17.22 -0.27 -9.63
C ARG A 81 16.67 -1.65 -9.27
N GLN A 82 17.51 -2.58 -8.84
CA GLN A 82 17.08 -3.92 -8.43
C GLN A 82 16.16 -3.88 -7.20
N ARG A 83 16.51 -3.06 -6.19
CA ARG A 83 15.66 -2.87 -5.00
C ARG A 83 14.31 -2.26 -5.34
N LEU A 84 14.28 -1.32 -6.27
CA LEU A 84 13.03 -0.70 -6.72
C LEU A 84 12.13 -1.73 -7.41
N ALA A 85 12.69 -2.54 -8.31
CA ALA A 85 11.94 -3.60 -8.99
C ALA A 85 11.38 -4.66 -8.02
N GLN A 86 12.10 -4.98 -6.94
CA GLN A 86 11.58 -5.89 -5.89
C GLN A 86 10.42 -5.25 -5.11
N LYS A 87 10.54 -3.97 -4.74
CA LYS A 87 9.48 -3.24 -4.05
C LYS A 87 8.22 -3.08 -4.91
N GLU A 88 8.37 -2.84 -6.21
CA GLU A 88 7.25 -2.77 -7.14
C GLU A 88 6.50 -4.10 -7.22
N LYS A 89 7.23 -5.23 -7.27
CA LYS A 89 6.62 -6.57 -7.24
C LYS A 89 5.88 -6.84 -5.94
N GLU A 90 6.47 -6.49 -4.79
CA GLU A 90 5.83 -6.65 -3.49
C GLU A 90 4.56 -5.79 -3.38
N LEU A 91 4.61 -4.54 -3.83
CA LEU A 91 3.46 -3.63 -3.84
C LEU A 91 2.35 -4.17 -4.76
N HIS A 92 2.71 -4.65 -5.94
CA HIS A 92 1.76 -5.23 -6.87
C HIS A 92 1.10 -6.49 -6.31
N SER A 93 1.86 -7.38 -5.66
CA SER A 93 1.31 -8.55 -4.98
C SER A 93 0.30 -8.15 -3.90
N LYS A 94 0.64 -7.17 -3.06
CA LYS A 94 -0.27 -6.66 -2.01
C LYS A 94 -1.55 -6.06 -2.60
N GLN A 95 -1.46 -5.35 -3.72
CA GLN A 95 -2.63 -4.82 -4.42
C GLN A 95 -3.54 -5.92 -4.94
N VAL A 96 -2.96 -6.97 -5.53
CA VAL A 96 -3.72 -8.15 -5.99
C VAL A 96 -4.41 -8.84 -4.82
N ASP A 97 -3.71 -9.07 -3.71
CA ASP A 97 -4.28 -9.69 -2.51
C ASP A 97 -5.43 -8.85 -1.93
N GLN A 98 -5.29 -7.53 -1.90
CA GLN A 98 -6.35 -6.61 -1.47
C GLN A 98 -7.57 -6.66 -2.39
N LEU A 99 -7.37 -6.69 -3.71
CA LEU A 99 -8.46 -6.81 -4.67
C LEU A 99 -9.20 -8.14 -4.53
N LEU A 100 -8.47 -9.24 -4.32
CA LEU A 100 -9.05 -10.56 -4.08
C LEU A 100 -9.87 -10.57 -2.79
N ALA A 101 -9.32 -10.04 -1.69
CA ALA A 101 -10.05 -9.93 -0.43
C ALA A 101 -11.32 -9.07 -0.54
N GLN A 102 -11.26 -7.95 -1.29
CA GLN A 102 -12.44 -7.12 -1.56
C GLN A 102 -13.49 -7.85 -2.38
N GLN A 103 -13.06 -8.62 -3.39
CA GLN A 103 -13.96 -9.43 -4.20
C GLN A 103 -14.62 -10.55 -3.39
N GLU A 104 -13.86 -11.20 -2.51
CA GLU A 104 -14.38 -12.22 -1.59
C GLU A 104 -15.43 -11.64 -0.65
N LEU A 105 -15.13 -10.50 0.00
CA LEU A 105 -16.09 -9.79 0.85
C LEU A 105 -17.36 -9.39 0.08
N LYS A 106 -17.20 -8.89 -1.15
CA LYS A 106 -18.34 -8.53 -2.00
C LYS A 106 -19.20 -9.76 -2.34
N SER A 107 -18.57 -10.89 -2.63
CA SER A 107 -19.26 -12.17 -2.90
C SER A 107 -20.02 -12.66 -1.66
N ILE A 108 -19.37 -12.66 -0.50
CA ILE A 108 -19.99 -13.04 0.78
C ILE A 108 -21.18 -12.14 1.09
N ASN A 109 -21.04 -10.82 0.94
CA ASN A 109 -22.13 -9.88 1.18
C ASN A 109 -23.31 -10.10 0.22
N ALA A 110 -23.05 -10.35 -1.07
CA ALA A 110 -24.09 -10.64 -2.04
C ALA A 110 -24.81 -11.97 -1.73
N MET A 111 -24.06 -12.99 -1.29
CA MET A 111 -24.63 -14.27 -0.86
C MET A 111 -25.50 -14.10 0.38
N LEU A 112 -25.02 -13.36 1.40
CA LEU A 112 -25.79 -13.06 2.61
C LEU A 112 -27.06 -12.27 2.29
N GLU A 113 -26.96 -11.25 1.45
CA GLU A 113 -28.13 -10.48 0.99
C GLU A 113 -29.13 -11.37 0.24
N GLY A 114 -28.65 -12.28 -0.60
CA GLY A 114 -29.48 -13.28 -1.26
C GLY A 114 -30.21 -14.19 -0.26
N GLN A 115 -29.50 -14.70 0.75
CA GLN A 115 -30.09 -15.53 1.80
C GLN A 115 -31.09 -14.77 2.67
N GLU A 116 -30.83 -13.51 3.01
CA GLU A 116 -31.77 -12.68 3.77
C GLU A 116 -33.04 -12.40 2.96
N ASN A 117 -32.92 -12.06 1.67
CA ASN A 117 -34.06 -11.88 0.78
C ASN A 117 -34.87 -13.18 0.63
N GLU A 118 -34.20 -14.33 0.58
CA GLU A 118 -34.85 -15.65 0.53
C GLU A 118 -35.66 -15.91 1.80
N ARG A 119 -35.09 -15.63 2.98
CA ARG A 119 -35.80 -15.77 4.27
C ARG A 119 -37.02 -14.87 4.34
N ASP A 120 -36.91 -13.61 3.91
CA ASP A 120 -38.05 -12.68 3.85
C ASP A 120 -39.15 -13.20 2.92
N ARG A 121 -38.78 -13.70 1.73
CA ARG A 121 -39.74 -14.30 0.79
C ARG A 121 -40.42 -15.53 1.38
N MET A 122 -39.64 -16.44 2.00
CA MET A 122 -40.20 -17.62 2.67
C MET A 122 -41.19 -17.24 3.76
N GLY A 123 -40.88 -16.23 4.59
CA GLY A 123 -41.78 -15.73 5.64
C GLY A 123 -43.12 -15.23 5.08
N LYS A 124 -43.08 -14.48 3.98
CA LYS A 124 -44.28 -14.02 3.24
C LYS A 124 -45.06 -15.19 2.64
N ASP A 125 -44.40 -16.10 1.94
CA ASP A 125 -45.04 -17.28 1.33
C ASP A 125 -45.72 -18.17 2.38
N LEU A 126 -45.09 -18.33 3.57
CA LEU A 126 -45.67 -19.03 4.72
C LEU A 126 -46.94 -18.34 5.20
N HIS A 127 -46.93 -17.01 5.36
CA HIS A 127 -48.10 -16.24 5.79
C HIS A 127 -49.25 -16.34 4.78
N ASP A 128 -48.96 -16.05 3.52
CA ASP A 128 -49.98 -15.88 2.49
C ASP A 128 -50.59 -17.23 2.07
N ARG A 129 -49.78 -18.28 1.91
CA ARG A 129 -50.29 -19.59 1.46
C ARG A 129 -50.80 -20.43 2.62
N LEU A 130 -49.94 -20.71 3.60
CA LEU A 130 -50.29 -21.60 4.70
C LEU A 130 -51.13 -20.89 5.77
N GLY A 131 -50.85 -19.61 6.04
CA GLY A 131 -51.61 -18.83 7.02
C GLY A 131 -53.05 -18.63 6.58
N SER A 132 -53.27 -18.26 5.31
CA SER A 132 -54.62 -18.13 4.74
C SER A 132 -55.36 -19.47 4.71
N MET A 133 -54.68 -20.58 4.36
CA MET A 133 -55.31 -21.90 4.31
C MET A 133 -55.75 -22.37 5.70
N LEU A 134 -54.88 -22.28 6.70
CA LEU A 134 -55.22 -22.66 8.08
C LEU A 134 -56.28 -21.74 8.68
N GLY A 135 -56.23 -20.43 8.38
CA GLY A 135 -57.26 -19.48 8.75
C GLY A 135 -58.63 -19.83 8.15
N GLY A 136 -58.67 -20.25 6.89
CA GLY A 136 -59.87 -20.74 6.22
C GLY A 136 -60.41 -22.04 6.82
N ILE A 137 -59.53 -22.99 7.15
CA ILE A 137 -59.93 -24.23 7.83
C ILE A 137 -60.52 -23.91 9.21
N LYS A 138 -59.88 -23.02 9.97
CA LYS A 138 -60.37 -22.59 11.28
C LYS A 138 -61.73 -21.91 11.20
N ALA A 139 -61.91 -21.01 10.23
CA ALA A 139 -63.19 -20.35 9.99
C ALA A 139 -64.31 -21.36 9.65
N ASN A 140 -64.01 -22.38 8.83
CA ASN A 140 -64.97 -23.45 8.53
C ASN A 140 -65.28 -24.33 9.74
N MET A 141 -64.28 -24.64 10.58
CA MET A 141 -64.51 -25.37 11.83
C MET A 141 -65.40 -24.56 12.78
N SER A 142 -65.07 -23.30 13.04
CA SER A 142 -65.91 -22.42 13.89
C SER A 142 -67.34 -22.29 13.37
N ALA A 143 -67.53 -22.17 12.04
CA ALA A 143 -68.87 -22.14 11.45
C ALA A 143 -69.65 -23.45 11.61
N LEU A 144 -68.96 -24.60 11.66
CA LEU A 144 -69.57 -25.91 11.91
C LEU A 144 -70.00 -26.05 13.37
N GLU A 145 -69.19 -25.56 14.31
CA GLU A 145 -69.50 -25.50 15.74
C GLU A 145 -70.73 -24.63 16.04
N ASP A 146 -70.87 -23.50 15.36
CA ASP A 146 -72.03 -22.62 15.49
C ASP A 146 -73.31 -23.24 14.89
N ARG A 147 -73.18 -24.13 13.90
CA ARG A 147 -74.32 -24.78 13.21
C ARG A 147 -74.78 -26.08 13.87
N VAL A 148 -73.89 -26.81 14.53
CA VAL A 148 -74.17 -28.12 15.11
C VAL A 148 -73.82 -28.09 16.58
N GLU A 149 -74.83 -27.87 17.42
CA GLU A 149 -74.68 -27.69 18.87
C GLU A 149 -74.00 -28.90 19.56
N ALA A 150 -74.20 -30.12 19.03
CA ALA A 150 -73.53 -31.33 19.49
C ALA A 150 -72.00 -31.33 19.29
N MET A 151 -71.46 -30.52 18.36
CA MET A 151 -70.01 -30.39 18.16
C MET A 151 -69.32 -29.66 19.30
N ARG A 152 -70.03 -28.79 20.04
CA ARG A 152 -69.46 -28.03 21.17
C ARG A 152 -68.98 -28.93 22.31
N GLU A 153 -69.71 -30.01 22.55
CA GLU A 153 -69.36 -31.00 23.59
C GLU A 153 -68.57 -32.20 23.04
N ASP A 154 -68.39 -32.29 21.73
CA ASP A 154 -67.61 -33.36 21.11
C ASP A 154 -66.11 -33.19 21.43
N GLN A 155 -65.59 -34.16 22.18
CA GLN A 155 -64.22 -34.14 22.67
C GLN A 155 -63.17 -34.23 21.54
N GLN A 156 -63.49 -34.90 20.42
CA GLN A 156 -62.59 -34.99 19.26
C GLN A 156 -62.56 -33.69 18.48
N TYR A 157 -63.73 -33.06 18.27
CA TYR A 157 -63.82 -31.75 17.65
C TYR A 157 -62.98 -30.72 18.42
N GLN A 158 -63.15 -30.63 19.74
CA GLN A 158 -62.35 -29.71 20.57
C GLN A 158 -60.85 -30.01 20.56
N LYS A 159 -60.47 -31.28 20.40
CA LYS A 159 -59.05 -31.66 20.27
C LYS A 159 -58.48 -31.19 18.94
N VAL A 160 -59.20 -31.39 17.84
CA VAL A 160 -58.78 -30.94 16.50
C VAL A 160 -58.69 -29.42 16.44
N ASN A 161 -59.68 -28.70 17.00
CA ASN A 161 -59.69 -27.24 17.01
C ASN A 161 -58.49 -26.67 17.80
N ARG A 162 -58.14 -27.26 18.94
CA ARG A 162 -56.94 -26.89 19.71
C ARG A 162 -55.64 -27.16 18.97
N LEU A 163 -55.52 -28.29 18.27
CA LEU A 163 -54.34 -28.59 17.45
C LEU A 163 -54.21 -27.62 16.28
N LEU A 164 -55.33 -27.22 15.68
CA LEU A 164 -55.36 -26.22 14.62
C LEU A 164 -54.92 -24.84 15.13
N ASP A 165 -55.38 -24.44 16.32
CA ASP A 165 -54.93 -23.21 16.97
C ASP A 165 -53.43 -23.19 17.26
N GLN A 166 -52.90 -24.31 17.76
CA GLN A 166 -51.47 -24.46 17.98
C GLN A 166 -50.70 -24.36 16.65
N ALA A 167 -51.15 -25.05 15.60
CA ALA A 167 -50.52 -25.00 14.28
C ALA A 167 -50.54 -23.60 13.66
N VAL A 168 -51.65 -22.86 13.79
CA VAL A 168 -51.76 -21.46 13.34
C VAL A 168 -50.80 -20.56 14.13
N GLY A 169 -50.72 -20.75 15.44
CA GLY A 169 -49.79 -20.01 16.31
C GLY A 169 -48.33 -20.25 15.94
N GLU A 170 -47.93 -21.52 15.79
CA GLU A 170 -46.58 -21.92 15.40
C GLU A 170 -46.21 -21.38 14.00
N LEU A 171 -47.13 -21.49 13.02
CA LEU A 171 -46.89 -20.96 11.68
C LEU A 171 -46.69 -19.44 11.69
N ARG A 172 -47.52 -18.71 12.44
CA ARG A 172 -47.41 -17.24 12.54
C ARG A 172 -46.09 -16.83 13.17
N GLN A 173 -45.63 -17.57 14.19
CA GLN A 173 -44.33 -17.36 14.81
C GLN A 173 -43.19 -17.59 13.81
N ILE A 174 -43.20 -18.71 13.08
CA ILE A 174 -42.16 -19.05 12.10
C ILE A 174 -42.12 -18.02 10.96
N SER A 175 -43.29 -17.66 10.40
CA SER A 175 -43.40 -16.66 9.34
C SER A 175 -42.83 -15.31 9.78
N HIS A 176 -43.14 -14.88 11.01
CA HIS A 176 -42.61 -13.66 11.58
C HIS A 176 -41.09 -13.72 11.80
N ASP A 177 -40.57 -14.82 12.34
CA ASP A 177 -39.13 -15.00 12.58
C ASP A 177 -38.32 -15.02 11.27
N MET A 178 -38.93 -15.50 10.17
CA MET A 178 -38.32 -15.45 8.84
C MET A 178 -38.35 -14.05 8.22
N ALA A 179 -39.39 -13.25 8.45
CA ALA A 179 -39.52 -11.88 7.93
C ALA A 179 -38.74 -10.82 8.76
N ALA A 180 -38.47 -11.09 10.04
CA ALA A 180 -37.90 -10.12 10.97
C ALA A 180 -36.44 -9.69 10.69
N ALA A 181 -35.73 -10.34 9.76
CA ALA A 181 -34.37 -9.94 9.36
C ALA A 181 -34.34 -8.62 8.57
N THR A 182 -35.46 -8.28 7.93
CA THR A 182 -35.60 -7.13 7.03
C THR A 182 -35.62 -5.79 7.77
N LEU A 183 -36.02 -5.80 9.04
CA LEU A 183 -36.10 -4.62 9.92
C LEU A 183 -34.72 -3.96 10.17
N SER A 184 -33.63 -4.73 10.11
CA SER A 184 -32.24 -4.27 10.25
C SER A 184 -31.68 -3.61 8.97
N ARG A 185 -32.32 -3.86 7.81
CA ARG A 185 -31.88 -3.35 6.49
C ARG A 185 -32.52 -2.03 6.09
N PHE A 186 -33.77 -1.77 6.47
CA PHE A 186 -34.50 -0.57 6.01
C PHE A 186 -34.50 0.60 7.00
N GLY A 187 -33.86 0.43 8.15
CA GLY A 187 -33.78 1.45 9.19
C GLY A 187 -35.08 1.61 9.98
N LEU A 188 -34.95 2.23 11.15
CA LEU A 188 -36.05 2.44 12.11
C LEU A 188 -37.31 3.07 11.49
N GLU A 189 -37.14 3.95 10.51
CA GLU A 189 -38.26 4.63 9.86
C GLU A 189 -39.18 3.68 9.10
N LYS A 190 -38.63 2.75 8.32
CA LYS A 190 -39.44 1.82 7.54
C LYS A 190 -40.09 0.76 8.42
N ALA A 191 -39.41 0.34 9.49
CA ALA A 191 -39.96 -0.52 10.52
C ALA A 191 -41.21 0.08 11.18
N LEU A 192 -41.17 1.37 11.50
CA LEU A 192 -42.30 2.10 12.08
C LEU A 192 -43.44 2.31 11.06
N LYS A 193 -43.12 2.49 9.77
CA LYS A 193 -44.14 2.56 8.71
C LYS A 193 -44.88 1.24 8.54
N ASP A 194 -44.16 0.12 8.46
CA ASP A 194 -44.75 -1.22 8.35
C ASP A 194 -45.60 -1.58 9.58
N LEU A 195 -45.16 -1.20 10.79
CA LEU A 195 -45.96 -1.39 12.01
C LEU A 195 -47.25 -0.56 11.97
N ARG A 196 -47.16 0.71 11.56
CA ARG A 196 -48.32 1.59 11.40
C ARG A 196 -49.30 1.02 10.38
N ASP A 197 -48.82 0.47 9.27
CA ASP A 197 -49.66 -0.14 8.24
C ASP A 197 -50.31 -1.44 8.73
N THR A 198 -49.58 -2.26 9.48
CA THR A 198 -50.11 -3.48 10.13
C THR A 198 -51.22 -3.16 11.14
N LEU A 199 -51.03 -2.12 11.96
CA LEU A 199 -52.03 -1.67 12.94
C LEU A 199 -53.26 -1.05 12.26
N HIS A 200 -53.09 -0.37 11.12
CA HIS A 200 -54.20 0.19 10.34
C HIS A 200 -55.10 -0.89 9.73
N ILE A 201 -54.53 -2.00 9.24
CA ILE A 201 -55.28 -3.12 8.65
C ILE A 201 -56.24 -3.76 9.67
N SER A 202 -55.92 -3.69 10.97
CA SER A 202 -56.80 -4.20 12.02
C SER A 202 -58.09 -3.39 12.20
N GLY A 203 -58.21 -2.21 11.57
CA GLY A 203 -59.41 -1.36 11.54
C GLY A 203 -59.80 -0.71 12.88
N ARG A 204 -59.06 -0.99 13.96
CA ARG A 204 -59.41 -0.55 15.32
C ARG A 204 -58.70 0.73 15.76
N MET A 205 -57.66 1.18 15.05
CA MET A 205 -56.85 2.31 15.50
C MET A 205 -56.24 3.09 14.31
N HIS A 206 -56.42 4.41 14.30
CA HIS A 206 -55.77 5.30 13.33
C HIS A 206 -54.42 5.76 13.91
N VAL A 207 -53.32 5.36 13.26
CA VAL A 207 -51.96 5.69 13.69
C VAL A 207 -51.31 6.59 12.65
N GLU A 208 -50.97 7.82 13.05
CA GLU A 208 -50.23 8.79 12.25
C GLU A 208 -48.74 8.74 12.64
N LEU A 209 -47.85 8.46 11.68
CA LEU A 209 -46.40 8.45 11.90
C LEU A 209 -45.78 9.75 11.37
N LYS A 210 -45.12 10.52 12.25
CA LYS A 210 -44.31 11.69 11.88
C LYS A 210 -42.84 11.40 12.20
N ALA A 211 -42.05 11.14 11.16
CA ALA A 211 -40.61 10.92 11.25
C ALA A 211 -39.88 12.21 10.85
N PHE A 212 -38.98 12.69 11.71
CA PHE A 212 -38.11 13.85 11.45
C PHE A 212 -36.66 13.47 11.76
N GLY A 213 -35.72 13.78 10.85
CA GLY A 213 -34.28 13.58 11.08
C GLY A 213 -33.76 12.14 10.95
N LEU A 214 -34.50 11.26 10.26
CA LEU A 214 -34.14 9.85 10.03
C LEU A 214 -33.47 9.59 8.66
N ASP A 215 -33.06 10.65 7.95
CA ASP A 215 -32.47 10.57 6.60
C ASP A 215 -31.06 9.95 6.56
N GLN A 216 -30.38 9.84 7.71
CA GLN A 216 -29.11 9.13 7.85
C GLN A 216 -29.29 7.90 8.72
N ARG A 217 -28.77 6.76 8.24
CA ARG A 217 -28.82 5.47 8.93
C ARG A 217 -28.17 5.60 10.31
N LEU A 218 -28.95 5.36 11.36
CA LEU A 218 -28.48 5.41 12.74
C LEU A 218 -27.41 4.33 12.98
N GLU A 219 -26.48 4.61 13.89
CA GLU A 219 -25.44 3.64 14.26
C GLU A 219 -26.09 2.36 14.83
N ARG A 220 -25.68 1.18 14.36
CA ARG A 220 -26.31 -0.14 14.65
C ARG A 220 -26.56 -0.40 16.15
N SER A 221 -25.74 0.15 17.04
CA SER A 221 -25.86 -0.01 18.49
C SER A 221 -27.06 0.73 19.10
N VAL A 222 -27.49 1.83 18.48
CA VAL A 222 -28.62 2.68 18.91
C VAL A 222 -29.93 2.15 18.33
N GLU A 223 -29.92 1.68 17.08
CA GLU A 223 -31.09 1.13 16.38
C GLU A 223 -31.71 -0.08 17.12
N THR A 224 -30.87 -1.02 17.57
CA THR A 224 -31.34 -2.24 18.24
C THR A 224 -31.91 -1.97 19.64
N ARG A 225 -31.47 -0.89 20.32
CA ARG A 225 -31.90 -0.55 21.69
C ARG A 225 -33.26 0.14 21.72
N SER A 226 -33.54 1.03 20.77
CA SER A 226 -34.82 1.74 20.69
C SER A 226 -35.98 0.81 20.27
N ILE A 227 -35.70 -0.17 19.41
CA ILE A 227 -36.71 -1.16 18.95
C ILE A 227 -37.11 -2.12 20.08
N ALA A 228 -36.19 -2.47 21.00
CA ALA A 228 -36.52 -3.30 22.16
C ALA A 228 -37.50 -2.61 23.12
N SER A 229 -37.49 -1.28 23.21
CA SER A 229 -38.39 -0.53 24.11
C SER A 229 -39.83 -0.43 23.60
N CYS A 230 -40.06 -0.54 22.28
CA CYS A 230 -41.40 -0.60 21.70
C CYS A 230 -42.02 -2.01 21.73
N LYS A 231 -41.23 -3.06 21.99
CA LYS A 231 -41.69 -4.45 22.07
C LYS A 231 -42.34 -4.85 23.41
N ASN A 232 -42.31 -3.95 24.41
CA ASN A 232 -42.85 -4.18 25.75
C ASN A 232 -44.28 -3.65 25.95
N TRP A 233 -45.01 -3.33 24.88
CA TRP A 233 -46.43 -2.97 24.89
C TRP A 233 -47.20 -3.78 23.86
#